data_AF-A0A6C0BJL6-F1
#
_entry.id   AF-A0A6C0BJL6-F1
#
_cell.length_a   1.000
_cell.length_b   1.000
_cell.length_c   1.000
_cell.angle_alpha   90.00
_cell.angle_beta   90.00
_cell.angle_gamma   90.00
#
_symmetry.space_group_name_H-M   'P 1'
#
loop_
_entity.id
_entity.type
_entity.pdbx_description
1 polymer ?
#
loop_
_entity_poly.entity_id
_entity_poly.type
_entity_poly.pdbx_seq_one_letter_code
_entity_poly.pdbx_strand_id
1 'polypeptide(L)'
;MSASVPVAYVVNPETGKKIQVGGPTYLRLKSKYPMDHLDQVAPVYGPARRSATRGWEVDAPKRGIQRHQLREKCGDACFLMPETEQFPVCPRCHEGKCSCQVDCRGAVAAKVRAHQYKHAHLYQIVDRLVKEKCSKARK
;
A
#
# COMPACT_ATOMS: atom_id res chain seq x y z
N MET A 1 10.24 -18.48 10.09
CA MET A 1 9.64 -17.33 10.79
C MET A 1 10.70 -16.24 10.92
N SER A 2 10.68 -15.18 10.11
CA SER A 2 11.66 -14.08 10.22
C SER A 2 11.22 -13.13 11.33
N ALA A 3 11.94 -13.13 12.46
CA ALA A 3 11.76 -12.14 13.51
C ALA A 3 12.02 -10.74 12.95
N SER A 4 11.08 -9.81 13.16
CA SER A 4 11.26 -8.42 12.75
C SER A 4 12.29 -7.77 13.66
N VAL A 5 13.45 -7.40 13.10
CA VAL A 5 14.47 -6.64 13.82
C VAL A 5 13.85 -5.33 14.33
N PRO A 6 13.93 -5.03 15.64
CA PRO A 6 13.40 -3.80 16.19
C PRO A 6 14.16 -2.62 15.61
N VAL A 7 13.44 -1.62 15.10
CA VAL A 7 14.05 -0.45 14.47
C VAL A 7 13.87 0.77 15.37
N ALA A 8 14.93 1.58 15.48
CA ALA A 8 14.91 2.84 16.21
C ALA A 8 14.15 3.93 15.42
N TYR A 9 13.45 4.80 16.15
CA TYR A 9 12.73 5.95 15.59
C TYR A 9 13.08 7.23 16.36
N VAL A 10 13.19 8.36 15.63
CA VAL A 10 13.36 9.72 16.19
C VAL A 10 12.23 10.64 15.71
N VAL A 11 12.02 11.78 16.35
CA VAL A 11 10.98 12.75 15.97
C VAL A 11 11.55 13.75 14.98
N ASN A 12 10.91 13.90 13.81
CA ASN A 12 11.29 14.92 12.83
C ASN A 12 10.91 16.32 13.37
N PRO A 13 11.88 17.22 13.60
CA PRO A 13 11.60 18.55 14.14
C PRO A 13 10.76 19.43 13.19
N GLU A 14 10.80 19.18 11.87
CA GLU A 14 10.02 19.94 10.89
C GLU A 14 8.52 19.59 10.92
N THR A 15 8.16 18.37 11.36
CA THR A 15 6.79 17.85 11.22
C THR A 15 6.20 17.26 12.50
N GLY A 16 6.99 17.10 13.56
CA GLY A 16 6.64 16.38 14.79
C GLY A 16 6.39 14.87 14.59
N LYS A 17 6.61 14.32 13.39
CA LYS A 17 6.32 12.91 13.09
C LYS A 17 7.51 12.01 13.42
N LYS A 18 7.23 10.81 13.95
CA LYS A 18 8.25 9.76 14.14
C LYS A 18 8.78 9.27 12.79
N ILE A 19 10.10 9.23 12.64
CA ILE A 19 10.82 8.75 11.45
C ILE A 19 11.81 7.65 11.86
N GLN A 20 12.06 6.72 10.95
CA GLN A 20 12.97 5.60 11.17
C GLN A 20 14.42 6.07 11.12
N VAL A 21 15.22 5.73 12.13
CA VAL A 21 16.67 6.00 12.16
C VAL A 21 17.33 5.23 11.01
N GLY A 22 18.21 5.90 10.27
CA GLY A 22 18.86 5.38 9.06
C GLY A 22 17.99 5.42 7.78
N GLY A 23 16.73 5.85 7.86
CA GLY A 23 15.88 6.03 6.67
C GLY A 23 16.24 7.28 5.85
N PRO A 24 15.72 7.43 4.61
CA PRO A 24 16.04 8.57 3.74
C PRO A 24 15.74 9.93 4.38
N THR A 25 14.61 10.04 5.09
CA THR A 25 14.25 11.27 5.81
C THR A 25 15.20 11.58 6.94
N TYR A 26 15.66 10.56 7.68
CA TYR A 26 16.65 10.73 8.75
C TYR A 26 17.99 11.20 8.19
N LEU A 27 18.47 10.61 7.10
CA LEU A 27 19.72 11.01 6.45
C LEU A 27 19.66 12.46 5.93
N ARG A 28 18.53 12.87 5.35
CA ARG A 28 18.30 14.25 4.91
C ARG A 28 18.29 15.27 6.06
N LEU A 29 17.74 14.89 7.22
CA LEU A 29 17.71 15.76 8.39
C LEU A 29 19.08 15.84 9.07
N LYS A 30 19.81 14.72 9.11
CA LYS A 30 21.17 14.63 9.63
C LYS A 30 22.16 15.58 8.94
N SER A 31 21.96 15.87 7.64
CA SER A 31 22.77 16.86 6.93
C SER A 31 22.32 18.31 7.15
N LYS A 32 21.11 18.53 7.69
CA LYS A 32 20.48 19.85 7.78
C LYS A 32 20.50 20.45 9.19
N TYR A 33 20.49 19.60 10.22
CA TYR A 33 20.44 20.01 11.63
C TYR A 33 21.63 19.44 12.41
N PRO A 34 22.22 20.18 13.36
CA PRO A 34 23.16 19.61 14.31
C PRO A 34 22.45 18.51 15.12
N MET A 35 23.09 17.33 15.19
CA MET A 35 22.48 16.07 15.67
C MET A 35 22.01 16.12 17.13
N ASP A 36 22.53 17.07 17.90
CA ASP A 36 22.25 17.31 19.32
C ASP A 36 20.75 17.52 19.61
N HIS A 37 19.96 17.88 18.59
CA HIS A 37 18.50 17.99 18.67
C HIS A 37 17.72 16.71 18.32
N LEU A 38 18.32 15.76 17.61
CA LEU A 38 17.66 14.52 17.16
C LEU A 38 17.87 13.34 18.13
N ASP A 39 18.91 13.40 18.96
CA ASP A 39 19.32 12.31 19.87
C ASP A 39 18.65 12.36 21.25
N GLN A 40 17.87 13.40 21.57
CA GLN A 40 17.23 13.55 22.88
C GLN A 40 16.00 12.65 23.10
N VAL A 41 15.57 11.91 22.07
CA VAL A 41 14.41 11.01 22.17
C VAL A 41 14.92 9.58 22.18
N ALA A 42 14.80 8.90 23.33
CA ALA A 42 15.13 7.49 23.46
C ALA A 42 14.49 6.70 22.29
N PRO A 43 15.25 5.83 21.60
CA PRO A 43 14.75 5.12 20.42
C PRO A 43 13.54 4.28 20.81
N VAL A 44 12.38 4.61 20.25
CA VAL A 44 11.16 3.81 20.42
C VAL A 44 11.26 2.63 19.48
N TYR A 45 11.53 1.43 19.98
CA TYR A 45 11.55 0.23 19.16
C TYR A 45 10.12 -0.19 18.81
N GLY A 46 9.82 -0.31 17.51
CA GLY A 46 8.52 -0.77 17.02
C GLY A 46 8.67 -1.64 15.78
N PRO A 47 7.63 -2.39 15.41
CA PRO A 47 7.66 -3.18 14.17
C PRO A 47 7.78 -2.25 12.98
N ALA A 48 8.69 -2.58 12.05
CA ALA A 48 8.85 -1.84 10.81
C ALA A 48 7.50 -1.72 10.08
N ARG A 49 7.06 -0.49 9.79
CA ARG A 49 5.82 -0.24 9.05
C ARG A 49 5.94 -0.86 7.67
N ARG A 50 5.18 -1.92 7.42
CA ARG A 50 5.09 -2.55 6.10
C ARG A 50 4.18 -1.71 5.20
N SER A 51 4.50 -1.61 3.92
CA SER A 51 3.58 -1.02 2.94
C SER A 51 2.26 -1.79 2.96
N ALA A 52 1.13 -1.08 2.94
CA ALA A 52 -0.20 -1.68 2.83
C ALA A 52 -0.39 -2.49 1.53
N THR A 53 0.46 -2.29 0.53
CA THR A 53 0.46 -3.02 -0.74
C THR A 53 1.54 -4.10 -0.82
N ARG A 54 2.23 -4.42 0.28
CA ARG A 54 3.32 -5.41 0.27
C ARG A 54 2.81 -6.77 -0.21
N GLY A 55 3.52 -7.38 -1.16
CA GLY A 55 3.16 -8.67 -1.76
C GLY A 55 2.13 -8.58 -2.88
N TRP A 56 1.47 -7.42 -3.06
CA TRP A 56 0.47 -7.26 -4.13
C TRP A 56 1.06 -7.47 -5.52
N GLU A 57 2.33 -7.14 -5.75
CA GLU A 57 2.95 -7.32 -7.07
C GLU A 57 2.96 -8.78 -7.56
N VAL A 58 3.01 -9.75 -6.64
CA VAL A 58 3.01 -11.19 -6.92
C VAL A 58 1.59 -11.69 -7.22
N ASP A 59 0.61 -11.14 -6.50
CA ASP A 59 -0.80 -11.53 -6.58
C ASP A 59 -1.57 -10.74 -7.64
N ALA A 60 -1.06 -9.58 -8.07
CA ALA A 60 -1.73 -8.70 -9.01
C ALA A 60 -1.80 -9.32 -10.42
N PRO A 61 -2.95 -9.24 -11.10
CA PRO A 61 -3.06 -9.68 -12.48
C PRO A 61 -2.22 -8.79 -13.40
N LYS A 62 -1.29 -9.41 -14.11
CA LYS A 62 -0.45 -8.76 -15.12
C LYS A 62 -1.28 -8.40 -16.36
N ARG A 63 -0.87 -7.39 -17.12
CA ARG A 63 -1.58 -6.95 -18.33
C ARG A 63 -1.69 -8.09 -19.36
N GLY A 64 -2.76 -8.08 -20.16
CA GLY A 64 -3.04 -9.12 -21.15
C GLY A 64 -3.83 -10.28 -20.57
N ILE A 65 -3.38 -11.51 -20.84
CA ILE A 65 -4.15 -12.76 -20.60
C ILE A 65 -4.71 -12.86 -19.17
N GLN A 66 -3.92 -12.51 -18.14
CA GLN A 66 -4.37 -12.66 -16.75
C GLN A 66 -5.54 -11.73 -16.40
N ARG A 67 -5.61 -10.54 -17.01
CA ARG A 67 -6.72 -9.60 -16.77
C ARG A 67 -7.96 -9.99 -17.54
N HIS A 68 -7.82 -10.40 -18.80
CA HIS A 68 -8.91 -10.96 -19.58
C HIS A 68 -9.53 -12.17 -18.87
N GLN A 69 -8.72 -13.11 -18.41
CA GLN A 69 -9.19 -14.29 -17.65
C GLN A 69 -9.89 -13.89 -16.34
N LEU A 70 -9.36 -12.89 -15.62
CA LEU A 70 -9.98 -12.41 -14.39
C LEU A 70 -11.32 -11.75 -14.69
N ARG A 71 -11.42 -10.95 -15.75
CA ARG A 71 -12.67 -10.30 -16.18
C ARG A 71 -13.69 -11.31 -16.68
N GLU A 72 -13.28 -12.31 -17.46
CA GLU A 72 -14.15 -13.37 -17.96
C GLU A 72 -14.78 -14.16 -16.81
N LYS A 73 -13.99 -14.49 -15.77
CA LYS A 73 -14.44 -15.33 -14.67
C LYS A 73 -15.14 -14.57 -13.54
N CYS A 74 -14.66 -13.37 -13.21
CA CYS A 74 -15.17 -12.60 -12.08
C CYS A 74 -16.04 -11.41 -12.50
N GLY A 75 -16.09 -11.10 -13.79
CA GLY A 75 -16.80 -9.95 -14.33
C GLY A 75 -16.13 -8.62 -14.01
N ASP A 76 -16.89 -7.57 -14.27
CA ASP A 76 -16.44 -6.19 -14.17
C ASP A 76 -16.21 -5.73 -12.72
N ALA A 77 -16.76 -6.44 -11.72
CA ALA A 77 -16.60 -6.10 -10.30
C ALA A 77 -15.14 -6.10 -9.81
N CYS A 78 -14.25 -6.81 -10.51
CA CYS A 78 -12.83 -6.88 -10.17
C CYS A 78 -11.97 -5.75 -10.75
N PHE A 79 -12.55 -4.86 -11.55
CA PHE A 79 -11.87 -3.73 -12.17
C PHE A 79 -12.67 -2.44 -11.94
N LEU A 80 -11.98 -1.35 -11.63
CA LEU A 80 -12.65 -0.06 -11.49
C LEU A 80 -12.87 0.62 -12.85
N MET A 81 -12.16 0.14 -13.88
CA MET A 81 -12.37 0.48 -15.28
C MET A 81 -12.41 -0.82 -16.09
N PRO A 82 -13.58 -1.49 -16.17
CA PRO A 82 -13.70 -2.79 -16.82
C PRO A 82 -13.42 -2.75 -18.32
N GLU A 83 -13.80 -1.66 -19.01
CA GLU A 83 -13.59 -1.49 -20.45
C GLU A 83 -12.11 -1.61 -20.86
N THR A 84 -11.21 -1.07 -20.04
CA THR A 84 -9.76 -1.10 -20.28
C THR A 84 -9.01 -2.05 -19.37
N GLU A 85 -9.74 -2.80 -18.53
CA GLU A 85 -9.20 -3.72 -17.52
C GLU A 85 -8.14 -3.05 -16.62
N GLN A 86 -8.37 -1.79 -16.28
CA GLN A 86 -7.47 -1.01 -15.43
C GLN A 86 -7.91 -1.05 -13.97
N PHE A 87 -6.93 -0.79 -13.10
CA PHE A 87 -7.09 -0.76 -11.65
C PHE A 87 -7.75 -2.04 -11.08
N PRO A 88 -7.09 -3.21 -11.22
CA PRO A 88 -7.60 -4.44 -10.64
C PRO A 88 -7.64 -4.33 -9.11
N VAL A 89 -8.76 -4.75 -8.53
CA VAL A 89 -8.94 -4.82 -7.07
C VAL A 89 -9.01 -6.26 -6.55
N CYS A 90 -9.22 -7.23 -7.43
CA CYS A 90 -9.13 -8.66 -7.12
C CYS A 90 -7.75 -9.22 -7.50
N PRO A 91 -7.27 -10.26 -6.79
CA PRO A 91 -6.03 -10.94 -7.14
C PRO A 91 -6.20 -11.72 -8.45
N ARG A 92 -5.08 -12.10 -9.07
CA ARG A 92 -5.06 -12.95 -10.26
C ARG A 92 -5.65 -14.33 -9.97
N CYS A 93 -6.06 -15.00 -11.02
CA CYS A 93 -6.42 -16.41 -10.93
C CYS A 93 -5.15 -17.27 -10.78
N HIS A 94 -5.21 -18.26 -9.90
CA HIS A 94 -4.16 -19.26 -9.69
C HIS A 94 -4.68 -20.61 -10.17
N GLU A 95 -4.01 -21.21 -11.16
CA GLU A 95 -4.36 -22.54 -11.69
C GLU A 95 -5.85 -22.64 -12.08
N GLY A 96 -6.38 -21.58 -12.68
CA GLY A 96 -7.77 -21.52 -13.11
C GLY A 96 -8.80 -21.17 -12.01
N LYS A 97 -8.39 -21.09 -10.74
CA LYS A 97 -9.25 -20.66 -9.63
C LYS A 97 -9.08 -19.16 -9.38
N CYS A 98 -10.18 -18.43 -9.30
CA CYS A 98 -10.19 -17.00 -9.03
C CYS A 98 -11.00 -16.76 -7.74
N SER A 99 -10.51 -15.90 -6.84
CA SER A 99 -11.28 -15.59 -5.62
C SER A 99 -12.47 -14.68 -5.90
N CYS A 100 -12.40 -13.86 -6.96
CA CYS A 100 -13.38 -12.82 -7.31
C CYS A 100 -13.76 -11.88 -6.15
N GLN A 101 -12.91 -11.83 -5.13
CA GLN A 101 -13.09 -10.99 -3.95
C GLN A 101 -12.08 -9.86 -3.97
N VAL A 102 -12.53 -8.68 -3.53
CA VAL A 102 -11.67 -7.51 -3.38
C VAL A 102 -10.58 -7.82 -2.36
N ASP A 103 -9.32 -7.77 -2.80
CA ASP A 103 -8.16 -7.82 -1.91
C ASP A 103 -7.82 -6.40 -1.47
N CYS A 104 -7.65 -6.21 -0.16
CA CYS A 104 -7.36 -4.89 0.39
C CYS A 104 -6.05 -4.28 -0.10
N ARG A 105 -5.04 -5.11 -0.38
CA ARG A 105 -3.78 -4.67 -0.98
C ARG A 105 -4.03 -4.19 -2.40
N GLY A 106 -4.90 -4.89 -3.14
CA GLY A 106 -5.34 -4.49 -4.48
C GLY A 106 -6.13 -3.19 -4.49
N ALA A 107 -7.11 -3.04 -3.61
CA ALA A 107 -7.88 -1.80 -3.45
C ALA A 107 -6.98 -0.62 -3.07
N VAL A 108 -6.06 -0.79 -2.12
CA VAL A 108 -5.10 0.28 -1.76
C VAL A 108 -4.16 0.60 -2.93
N ALA A 109 -3.68 -0.41 -3.66
CA ALA A 109 -2.85 -0.19 -4.85
C ALA A 109 -3.61 0.57 -5.95
N ALA A 110 -4.87 0.21 -6.19
CA ALA A 110 -5.75 0.90 -7.13
C ALA A 110 -5.97 2.36 -6.72
N LYS A 111 -6.20 2.65 -5.43
CA LYS A 111 -6.31 4.01 -4.90
C LYS A 111 -5.07 4.84 -5.19
N VAL A 112 -3.88 4.30 -4.90
CA VAL A 112 -2.60 4.98 -5.15
C VAL A 112 -2.43 5.28 -6.64
N ARG A 113 -2.71 4.31 -7.52
CA ARG A 113 -2.61 4.52 -8.97
C ARG A 113 -3.63 5.51 -9.49
N ALA A 114 -4.88 5.47 -9.01
CA ALA A 114 -5.93 6.40 -9.41
C ALA A 114 -5.52 7.85 -9.09
N HIS A 115 -4.91 8.06 -7.92
CA HIS A 115 -4.32 9.35 -7.56
C HIS A 115 -3.17 9.75 -8.48
N GLN A 116 -2.21 8.84 -8.76
CA GLN A 116 -1.08 9.10 -9.66
C GLN A 116 -1.52 9.50 -11.07
N TYR A 117 -2.55 8.85 -11.60
CA TYR A 117 -3.10 9.13 -12.93
C TYR A 117 -4.21 10.18 -12.93
N LYS A 118 -4.42 10.88 -11.81
CA LYS A 118 -5.39 11.98 -11.67
C LYS A 118 -6.85 11.59 -11.97
N HIS A 119 -7.24 10.34 -11.74
CA HIS A 119 -8.64 9.92 -11.81
C HIS A 119 -9.35 10.20 -10.47
N ALA A 120 -9.74 11.46 -10.26
CA ALA A 120 -10.35 11.90 -8.99
C ALA A 120 -11.61 11.11 -8.61
N HIS A 121 -12.49 10.84 -9.58
CA HIS A 121 -13.71 10.07 -9.35
C HIS A 121 -13.40 8.63 -8.89
N LEU A 122 -12.50 7.93 -9.59
CA LEU A 122 -12.08 6.58 -9.20
C LEU A 122 -11.41 6.57 -7.82
N TYR A 123 -10.58 7.56 -7.52
CA TYR A 123 -9.96 7.68 -6.21
C TYR A 123 -11.01 7.73 -5.08
N GLN A 124 -12.09 8.50 -5.25
CA GLN A 124 -13.17 8.60 -4.26
C GLN A 124 -13.93 7.28 -4.10
N ILE A 125 -14.25 6.59 -5.20
CA ILE A 125 -14.91 5.28 -5.17
C ILE A 125 -14.05 4.27 -4.40
N VAL A 126 -12.76 4.20 -4.72
CA VAL A 126 -11.85 3.24 -4.07
C VAL A 126 -11.58 3.62 -2.63
N ASP A 127 -11.48 4.90 -2.30
CA ASP A 127 -11.32 5.34 -0.92
C ASP A 127 -12.50 4.88 -0.05
N ARG A 128 -13.73 4.97 -0.58
CA ARG A 128 -14.92 4.42 0.07
C ARG A 128 -14.82 2.89 0.20
N LEU A 129 -14.48 2.19 -0.88
CA LEU A 129 -14.32 0.73 -0.89
C LEU A 129 -13.30 0.25 0.16
N VAL A 130 -12.14 0.91 0.24
CA VAL A 130 -11.10 0.61 1.23
C VAL A 130 -11.60 0.88 2.65
N LYS A 131 -12.34 1.98 2.87
CA LYS A 131 -12.93 2.29 4.18
C LYS A 131 -13.98 1.27 4.61
N GLU A 132 -14.78 0.75 3.70
CA GLU A 132 -15.84 -0.21 4.04
C GLU A 132 -15.31 -1.64 4.22
N LYS A 133 -14.39 -2.08 3.34
CA LYS A 133 -13.96 -3.48 3.28
C LYS A 133 -12.65 -3.75 4.01
N CYS A 134 -11.79 -2.74 4.18
CA CYS A 134 -10.40 -2.93 4.64
C CYS A 134 -10.07 -2.27 5.99
N SER A 135 -10.97 -1.46 6.53
CA SER A 135 -10.78 -0.80 7.83
C SER A 135 -10.94 -1.73 9.03
N LYS A 136 -11.58 -2.90 8.86
CA LYS A 136 -11.85 -3.87 9.93
C LYS A 136 -10.62 -4.69 10.39
N ALA A 137 -9.47 -4.58 9.74
CA ALA A 137 -8.24 -5.29 10.12
C ALA A 137 -7.28 -4.50 11.04
N ARG A 138 -7.76 -3.40 11.66
CA ARG A 138 -6.99 -2.54 12.59
C ARG A 138 -7.37 -2.71 14.07
N LYS A 139 -7.97 -3.85 14.46
CA LYS A 139 -8.12 -4.23 15.87
C LYS A 139 -7.11 -5.32 16.21
#